data_AF-A0A6P2GFJ1-F1
#
_entry.id   AF-A0A6P2GFJ1-F1
#
_cell.length_a   1.000
_cell.length_b   1.000
_cell.length_c   1.000
_cell.angle_alpha   90.00
_cell.angle_beta   90.00
_cell.angle_gamma   90.00
#
_symmetry.space_group_name_H-M   'P 1'
#
loop_
_entity.id
_entity.type
_entity.pdbx_description
1 polymer ?
#
loop_
_entity_poly.entity_id
_entity_poly.type
_entity_poly.pdbx_seq_one_letter_code
_entity_poly.pdbx_strand_id
1 'polypeptide(L)'
;MSDIKINVARTNVTVHRAVLAADAIERILAQRVCESAGLERSGAGVSVDVRLSSRMGSYGSEFEAIVTVTIDHAKQPGAEGV
;
A
#
# COMPACT_ATOMS: atom_id res chain seq x y z
N MET A 1 -2.81 -16.11 5.70
CA MET A 1 -2.02 -16.49 6.88
C MET A 1 -0.61 -15.98 6.62
N SER A 2 -0.16 -14.98 7.39
CA SER A 2 1.13 -14.31 7.16
C SER A 2 2.18 -14.94 8.08
N ASP A 3 3.18 -15.59 7.48
CA ASP A 3 4.30 -16.18 8.24
C ASP A 3 5.48 -15.20 8.24
N ILE A 4 5.91 -14.79 9.43
CA ILE A 4 7.13 -14.01 9.64
C ILE A 4 8.23 -14.99 10.06
N LYS A 5 9.27 -15.13 9.22
CA LYS A 5 10.47 -15.92 9.53
C LYS A 5 11.64 -14.98 9.78
N ILE A 6 12.26 -15.12 10.95
CA ILE A 6 13.48 -14.38 11.32
C ILE A 6 14.65 -15.35 11.19
N ASN A 7 15.56 -15.07 10.26
CA ASN A 7 16.80 -15.84 10.11
C ASN A 7 17.96 -14.97 10.57
N VAL A 8 18.64 -15.41 11.63
CA VAL A 8 19.87 -14.80 12.14
C VAL A 8 21.03 -15.67 11.68
N ALA A 9 21.79 -15.22 10.68
CA ALA A 9 22.99 -15.91 10.21
C ALA A 9 24.25 -15.24 10.80
N ARG A 10 25.41 -15.88 10.62
CA ARG A 10 26.69 -15.57 11.29
C ARG A 10 27.37 -14.25 10.84
N THR A 11 26.87 -13.63 9.78
CA THR A 11 27.19 -12.24 9.39
C THR A 11 26.34 -11.31 10.27
N ASN A 12 26.82 -10.12 10.65
CA ASN A 12 26.08 -9.12 11.45
C ASN A 12 24.82 -8.55 10.73
N VAL A 13 23.96 -9.42 10.21
CA VAL A 13 22.82 -9.13 9.35
C VAL A 13 21.62 -9.89 9.90
N THR A 14 20.64 -9.16 10.40
CA THR A 14 19.33 -9.71 10.77
C THR A 14 18.41 -9.60 9.58
N VAL A 15 17.89 -10.74 9.08
CA VAL A 15 16.94 -10.75 7.97
C VAL A 15 15.54 -11.00 8.51
N HIS A 16 14.66 -10.01 8.35
CA HIS A 16 13.23 -10.12 8.62
C HIS A 16 12.49 -10.42 7.32
N ARG A 17 11.88 -11.60 7.22
CA ARG A 17 11.10 -11.99 6.03
C ARG A 17 9.66 -12.25 6.42
N ALA A 18 8.73 -11.62 5.71
CA ALA A 18 7.30 -11.90 5.81
C ALA A 18 6.77 -12.36 4.45
N VAL A 19 5.89 -13.36 4.45
CA VAL A 19 5.10 -13.74 3.26
C VAL A 19 3.68 -13.24 3.47
N LEU A 20 3.19 -12.45 2.52
CA LEU A 20 1.89 -11.79 2.58
C LEU A 20 1.03 -12.23 1.38
N ALA A 21 -0.27 -12.35 1.62
CA ALA A 21 -1.24 -12.51 0.55
C ALA A 21 -1.52 -11.16 -0.16
N ALA A 22 -2.06 -11.22 -1.38
CA ALA A 22 -2.27 -10.03 -2.22
C ALA A 22 -3.13 -8.95 -1.52
N ASP A 23 -4.21 -9.35 -0.86
CA ASP A 23 -5.10 -8.48 -0.08
C ASP A 23 -4.36 -7.76 1.06
N ALA A 24 -3.46 -8.47 1.74
CA ALA A 24 -2.63 -7.89 2.79
C ALA A 24 -1.62 -6.88 2.23
N ILE A 25 -1.04 -7.17 1.06
CA ILE A 25 -0.13 -6.26 0.35
C ILE A 25 -0.89 -4.98 -0.04
N GLU A 26 -2.04 -5.12 -0.69
CA GLU A 26 -2.90 -3.99 -1.08
C GLU A 26 -3.28 -3.15 0.14
N ARG A 27 -3.64 -3.78 1.26
CA ARG A 27 -4.01 -3.07 2.48
C ARG A 27 -2.87 -2.22 3.03
N ILE A 28 -1.66 -2.79 3.10
CA ILE A 28 -0.46 -2.11 3.62
C ILE A 28 -0.06 -0.95 2.70
N LEU A 29 -0.08 -1.17 1.38
CA LEU A 29 0.27 -0.13 0.41
C LEU A 29 -0.72 1.04 0.46
N ALA A 30 -2.02 0.75 0.44
CA ALA A 30 -3.05 1.78 0.57
C ALA A 30 -2.87 2.61 1.85
N GLN A 31 -2.66 1.95 3.00
CA GLN A 31 -2.43 2.65 4.27
C GLN A 31 -1.20 3.55 4.18
N ARG A 32 -0.08 3.03 3.67
CA ARG A 32 1.18 3.79 3.61
C ARG A 32 1.07 5.01 2.69
N VAL A 33 0.37 4.89 1.57
CA VAL A 33 0.16 6.00 0.64
C VAL A 33 -0.78 7.05 1.24
N CYS A 34 -1.88 6.65 1.87
CA CYS A 34 -2.76 7.58 2.59
C CYS A 34 -2.02 8.34 3.70
N GLU A 35 -1.24 7.65 4.54
CA GLU A 35 -0.42 8.28 5.58
C GLU A 35 0.56 9.30 4.98
N SER A 36 1.23 8.95 3.87
CA SER A 36 2.18 9.87 3.21
C SER A 36 1.50 11.11 2.61
N ALA A 37 0.23 10.98 2.23
CA ALA A 37 -0.59 12.08 1.73
C ALA A 37 -1.30 12.87 2.85
N GLY A 38 -1.14 12.48 4.12
CA GLY A 38 -1.83 13.10 5.26
C GLY A 38 -3.34 12.84 5.27
N LEU A 39 -3.80 11.74 4.64
CA LEU A 39 -5.21 11.40 4.52
C LEU A 39 -5.57 10.24 5.44
N GLU A 40 -6.75 10.30 6.02
CA GLU A 40 -7.35 9.13 6.65
C GLU A 40 -7.99 8.26 5.57
N ARG A 41 -7.58 6.99 5.47
CA ARG A 41 -8.12 6.05 4.46
C ARG A 41 -9.64 5.87 4.56
N SER A 42 -10.17 5.90 5.78
CA SER A 42 -11.60 5.82 6.09
C SER A 42 -12.31 7.18 6.08
N GLY A 43 -11.59 8.26 5.75
CA GLY A 43 -12.12 9.61 5.74
C GLY A 43 -13.26 9.76 4.72
N ALA A 44 -14.24 10.60 5.05
CA ALA A 44 -15.35 10.90 4.16
C ALA A 44 -14.82 11.48 2.82
N GLY A 45 -15.31 10.93 1.71
CA GLY A 45 -14.89 11.32 0.36
C GLY A 45 -13.55 10.73 -0.10
N VAL A 46 -12.85 9.94 0.71
CA VAL A 46 -11.60 9.28 0.31
C VAL A 46 -11.90 7.90 -0.27
N SER A 47 -11.43 7.64 -1.48
CA SER A 47 -11.49 6.32 -2.13
C SER A 47 -10.08 5.90 -2.54
N VAL A 48 -9.74 4.63 -2.31
CA VAL A 48 -8.39 4.10 -2.59
C VAL A 48 -8.51 2.82 -3.39
N ASP A 49 -7.88 2.80 -4.56
CA ASP A 49 -7.73 1.63 -5.41
C ASP A 49 -6.25 1.21 -5.44
N VAL A 50 -5.99 -0.09 -5.31
CA VAL A 50 -4.65 -0.64 -5.41
C VAL A 50 -4.64 -1.74 -6.45
N ARG A 51 -3.75 -1.61 -7.43
CA ARG A 51 -3.56 -2.62 -8.47
C ARG A 51 -2.13 -3.13 -8.45
N LEU A 52 -1.99 -4.41 -8.13
CA LEU A 52 -0.74 -5.14 -8.28
C LEU A 52 -0.60 -5.59 -9.74
N SER A 53 0.52 -5.26 -10.36
CA SER A 53 0.83 -5.61 -11.74
C SER A 53 2.22 -6.22 -11.82
N SER A 54 2.34 -7.30 -12.57
CA SER A 54 3.64 -7.82 -12.98
C SER A 54 3.73 -7.67 -14.49
N ARG A 55 4.64 -6.83 -14.98
CA ARG A 55 4.93 -6.73 -16.40
C ARG A 55 6.18 -7.56 -16.71
N MET A 56 6.07 -8.43 -17.69
CA MET A 56 7.23 -9.12 -18.24
C MET A 56 7.88 -8.19 -19.26
N GLY A 57 9.04 -7.62 -18.90
CA GLY A 57 9.87 -6.83 -19.81
C GLY A 57 10.93 -7.71 -20.48
N SER A 58 11.58 -7.19 -21.53
CA SER A 58 12.64 -7.90 -22.27
C SER A 58 13.85 -8.27 -21.42
N TYR A 59 14.00 -7.69 -20.21
CA TYR A 59 15.12 -7.90 -19.30
C TYR A 59 14.72 -8.52 -17.95
N GLY A 60 13.47 -8.93 -17.77
CA GLY A 60 13.00 -9.55 -16.52
C GLY A 60 11.56 -9.20 -16.16
N SER A 61 11.12 -9.71 -15.01
CA SER A 61 9.81 -9.38 -14.44
C SER A 61 9.92 -8.11 -13.59
N GLU A 62 9.22 -7.06 -14.00
CA GLU A 62 9.03 -5.86 -13.19
C GLU A 62 7.73 -6.01 -12.40
N PHE A 63 7.83 -5.90 -11.08
CA PHE A 63 6.68 -5.88 -10.19
C PHE A 63 6.37 -4.43 -9.84
N GLU A 64 5.16 -4.00 -10.17
CA GLU A 64 4.67 -2.65 -9.91
C GLU A 64 3.40 -2.73 -9.07
N ALA A 65 3.25 -1.79 -8.15
CA ALA A 65 1.99 -1.58 -7.45
C ALA A 65 1.54 -0.13 -7.68
N ILE A 66 0.42 0.02 -8.37
CA ILE A 66 -0.18 1.33 -8.63
C ILE A 66 -1.23 1.58 -7.55
N VAL A 67 -1.03 2.63 -6.75
CA VAL A 67 -1.99 3.06 -5.73
C VAL A 67 -2.61 4.37 -6.18
N THR A 68 -3.91 4.39 -6.36
CA THR A 68 -4.67 5.59 -6.74
C THR A 68 -5.52 6.02 -5.56
N VAL A 69 -5.29 7.25 -5.08
CA VAL A 69 -6.12 7.87 -4.03
C VAL A 69 -6.95 8.97 -4.69
N THR A 70 -8.26 8.90 -4.51
CA THR A 70 -9.22 9.88 -5.00
C THR A 70 -9.89 10.56 -3.81
N ILE A 71 -9.96 11.89 -3.84
CA ILE A 71 -10.61 12.70 -2.82
C ILE A 71 -11.80 13.41 -3.46
N ASP A 72 -12.99 13.12 -2.97
CA ASP A 72 -14.21 13.84 -3.28
C ASP A 72 -14.41 14.96 -2.25
N HIS A 73 -13.96 16.17 -2.59
CA HIS A 73 -14.06 17.34 -1.73
C HIS A 73 -15.52 17.74 -1.43
N ALA A 74 -16.48 17.38 -2.27
CA ALA A 74 -17.89 17.68 -2.00
C ALA A 74 -18.46 16.84 -0.83
N LYS A 75 -17.79 15.74 -0.47
CA LYS A 75 -18.17 14.85 0.64
C LYS A 75 -17.30 15.05 1.89
N GLN A 76 -16.38 16.01 1.88
CA GLN A 76 -15.55 16.30 3.05
C GLN A 76 -16.31 17.20 4.05
N PRO A 77 -16.18 16.93 5.37
CA PRO A 77 -16.77 17.79 6.39
C PRO A 77 -16.12 19.18 6.32
N GLY A 78 -16.90 20.19 5.93
CA GLY A 78 -16.43 21.56 5.66
C GLY A 78 -16.76 22.09 4.26
N ALA A 79 -17.36 21.28 3.37
CA ALA A 79 -17.81 21.73 2.05
C ALA A 79 -19.06 22.63 2.06
N GLU A 80 -19.70 22.81 3.22
CA GLU A 80 -20.77 23.80 3.41
C GLU A 80 -20.19 25.09 4.02
N GLY A 81 -19.98 26.10 3.17
CA GLY A 81 -19.90 27.50 3.61
C GLY A 81 -18.64 28.27 3.24
N VAL A 82 -18.54 28.70 1.98
CA VAL A 82 -18.06 30.05 1.60
C VAL A 82 -19.01 30.60 0.55
#